data_AF-A0A0L8IQ19-F1
#
_entry.id   AF-A0A0L8IQ19-F1
#
_cell.length_a   1.000
_cell.length_b   1.000
_cell.length_c   1.000
_cell.angle_alpha   90.00
_cell.angle_beta   90.00
_cell.angle_gamma   90.00
#
_symmetry.space_group_name_H-M   'P 1'
#
loop_
_entity.id
_entity.type
_entity.pdbx_description
1 polymer ?
#
loop_
_entity_poly.entity_id
_entity_poly.type
_entity_poly.pdbx_seq_one_letter_code
_entity_poly.pdbx_strand_id
1 'polypeptide(L)'
;MTLSTNKTFLNFILLGGTTEQKILATSKAGFDEAEIWQEDVRAYPGSQGDLRAQLQRSALRLQDVMVLRDFVGAPSHLHEEKRSQAARMLDLAVAIRTDTLQSPATTLSDCDPRSTTTFAG
;
A
#
# COMPACT_ATOMS: atom_id res chain seq x y z
N MET A 1 -1.45 11.53 32.26
CA MET A 1 -1.88 11.43 30.86
C MET A 1 -0.65 11.34 29.99
N THR A 2 -0.36 10.18 29.44
CA THR A 2 0.72 10.03 28.45
C THR A 2 0.18 10.59 27.15
N LEU A 3 0.78 11.66 26.62
CA LEU A 3 0.48 12.12 25.27
C LEU A 3 0.77 10.95 24.32
N SER A 4 -0.23 10.52 23.54
CA SER A 4 0.01 9.61 22.43
C SER A 4 0.92 10.36 21.45
N THR A 5 2.18 9.95 21.35
CA THR A 5 3.06 10.43 20.30
C THR A 5 2.43 10.08 18.95
N ASN A 6 2.31 11.07 18.07
CA ASN A 6 1.90 10.80 16.69
C ASN A 6 2.95 9.88 16.07
N LYS A 7 2.49 8.77 15.49
CA LYS A 7 3.37 7.89 14.76
C LYS A 7 3.88 8.58 13.51
N THR A 8 5.14 8.35 13.20
CA THR A 8 5.80 8.83 11.99
C THR A 8 5.88 7.69 10.98
N PHE A 9 5.69 8.01 9.71
CA PHE A 9 5.85 7.04 8.63
C PHE A 9 6.68 7.61 7.48
N LEU A 10 7.28 6.71 6.70
CA LEU A 10 8.02 7.07 5.50
C LEU A 10 7.51 6.28 4.30
N ASN A 11 7.29 6.99 3.19
CA ASN A 11 6.92 6.36 1.94
C ASN A 11 8.17 5.80 1.23
N PHE A 12 8.18 4.49 0.94
CA PHE A 12 9.31 3.82 0.30
C PHE A 12 9.61 4.32 -1.12
N ILE A 13 8.69 5.04 -1.76
CA ILE A 13 8.94 5.68 -3.06
C ILE A 13 10.01 6.77 -2.97
N LEU A 14 10.21 7.36 -1.78
CA LEU A 14 11.22 8.40 -1.54
C LEU A 14 12.63 7.84 -1.41
N LEU A 15 12.76 6.51 -1.36
CA LEU A 15 14.02 5.81 -1.18
C LEU A 15 14.39 5.04 -2.45
N GLY A 16 15.66 5.12 -2.85
CA GLY A 16 16.24 4.17 -3.80
C GLY A 16 16.66 2.87 -3.13
N GLY A 17 17.19 1.93 -3.92
CA GLY A 17 17.72 0.66 -3.44
C GLY A 17 16.67 -0.46 -3.36
N THR A 18 17.09 -1.61 -2.84
CA THR A 18 16.21 -2.78 -2.68
C THR A 18 15.22 -2.61 -1.54
N THR A 19 14.12 -3.35 -1.56
CA THR A 19 13.11 -3.33 -0.50
C THR A 19 13.72 -3.56 0.89
N GLU A 20 14.72 -4.43 1.00
CA GLU A 20 15.47 -4.66 2.25
C GLU A 20 16.21 -3.43 2.74
N GLN A 21 16.87 -2.72 1.82
CA GLN A 21 17.60 -1.50 2.12
C GLN A 21 16.66 -0.40 2.59
N LYS A 22 15.48 -0.28 1.96
CA LYS A 22 14.44 0.68 2.37
C LYS A 22 13.90 0.39 3.76
N ILE A 23 13.59 -0.88 4.08
CA ILE A 23 13.15 -1.31 5.42
C ILE A 23 14.22 -0.97 6.47
N LEU A 24 15.48 -1.31 6.18
CA LEU A 24 16.59 -1.07 7.10
C LEU A 24 16.83 0.42 7.33
N ALA A 25 16.84 1.22 6.26
CA ALA A 25 17.05 2.67 6.35
C ALA A 25 15.94 3.35 7.15
N THR A 26 14.67 2.99 6.88
CA THR A 26 13.50 3.54 7.56
C THR A 26 13.51 3.21 9.05
N SER A 27 13.76 1.94 9.40
CA SER A 27 13.88 1.48 10.78
C SER A 27 15.04 2.18 11.52
N LYS A 28 16.21 2.29 10.90
CA LYS A 28 17.37 3.00 11.49
C LYS A 28 17.15 4.50 11.67
N ALA A 29 16.34 5.12 10.81
CA ALA A 29 15.98 6.53 10.93
C ALA A 29 14.95 6.79 12.05
N GLY A 30 14.38 5.74 12.66
CA GLY A 30 13.46 5.85 13.79
C GLY A 30 12.00 6.09 13.42
N PHE A 31 11.60 5.83 12.17
CA PHE A 31 10.19 5.85 11.78
C PHE A 31 9.45 4.64 12.36
N ASP A 32 8.19 4.85 12.73
CA ASP A 32 7.33 3.80 13.29
C ASP A 32 6.74 2.90 12.19
N GLU A 33 6.42 3.51 11.06
CA GLU A 33 5.63 2.91 9.98
C GLU A 33 6.20 3.24 8.58
N ALA A 34 5.74 2.50 7.57
CA ALA A 34 6.07 2.77 6.17
C ALA A 34 4.88 2.54 5.24
N GLU A 35 4.83 3.28 4.15
CA GLU A 35 3.94 3.01 3.01
C GLU A 35 4.75 2.26 1.96
N ILE A 36 4.28 1.07 1.54
CA ILE A 36 5.02 0.21 0.61
C ILE A 36 4.33 0.15 -0.75
N TRP A 37 5.12 0.28 -1.84
CA TRP A 37 4.61 0.07 -3.18
C TRP A 37 4.48 -1.44 -3.49
N GLN A 38 3.45 -1.84 -4.24
CA GLN A 38 3.26 -3.20 -4.73
C GLN A 38 4.46 -3.69 -5.56
N GLU A 39 5.19 -2.77 -6.17
CA GLU A 39 6.42 -3.03 -6.91
C GLU A 39 7.57 -3.39 -5.96
N ASP A 40 7.69 -2.73 -4.81
CA ASP A 40 8.67 -3.11 -3.78
C ASP A 40 8.37 -4.51 -3.23
N VAL A 41 7.10 -4.87 -3.06
CA VAL A 41 6.74 -6.24 -2.64
C VAL A 41 7.08 -7.27 -3.73
N ARG A 42 6.86 -6.92 -5.00
CA ARG A 42 7.17 -7.81 -6.14
C ARG A 42 8.68 -7.95 -6.39
N ALA A 43 9.44 -6.87 -6.15
CA ALA A 43 10.89 -6.84 -6.30
C ALA A 43 11.61 -7.51 -5.12
N TYR A 44 10.91 -7.76 -4.01
CA TYR A 44 11.47 -8.49 -2.88
C TYR A 44 11.82 -9.93 -3.30
N PRO A 45 13.07 -10.40 -3.10
CA PRO A 45 13.54 -11.68 -3.62
C PRO A 45 12.96 -12.90 -2.89
N GLY A 46 12.46 -12.71 -1.66
CA GLY A 46 11.85 -13.77 -0.86
C GLY A 46 10.33 -13.88 -1.06
N SER A 47 9.72 -14.78 -0.30
CA SER A 47 8.26 -14.86 -0.23
C SER A 47 7.65 -13.66 0.51
N GLN A 48 6.34 -13.45 0.36
CA GLN A 48 5.61 -12.48 1.18
C GLN A 48 5.74 -12.78 2.69
N GLY A 49 5.89 -14.06 3.07
CA GLY A 49 6.16 -14.46 4.44
C GLY A 49 7.55 -14.02 4.94
N ASP A 50 8.56 -14.05 4.07
CA ASP A 50 9.91 -13.58 4.37
C ASP A 50 9.95 -12.05 4.52
N LEU A 51 9.25 -11.33 3.63
CA LEU A 51 9.07 -9.88 3.75
C LEU A 51 8.41 -9.51 5.08
N ARG A 52 7.33 -10.21 5.44
CA ARG A 52 6.66 -10.03 6.74
C ARG A 52 7.62 -10.29 7.91
N ALA A 53 8.40 -11.36 7.86
CA ALA A 53 9.38 -11.67 8.89
C ALA A 53 10.46 -10.58 8.99
N GLN A 54 10.88 -10.00 7.86
CA GLN A 54 11.85 -8.92 7.84
C GLN A 54 11.30 -7.62 8.46
N LEU A 55 10.09 -7.21 8.10
CA LEU A 55 9.41 -6.06 8.71
C LEU A 55 9.31 -6.22 10.24
N GLN A 56 8.93 -7.43 10.70
CA GLN A 56 8.87 -7.76 12.12
C GLN A 56 10.23 -7.66 12.82
N ARG A 57 11.30 -8.21 12.22
CA ARG A 57 12.68 -8.10 12.75
C ARG A 57 13.17 -6.66 12.82
N SER A 58 12.74 -5.80 11.91
CA SER A 58 13.08 -4.38 11.86
C SER A 58 12.18 -3.50 12.75
N ALA A 59 11.23 -4.10 13.47
CA ALA A 59 10.21 -3.40 14.26
C ALA A 59 9.44 -2.33 13.46
N LEU A 60 9.37 -2.48 12.13
CA LEU A 60 8.73 -1.54 11.22
C LEU A 60 7.37 -2.09 10.81
N ARG A 61 6.32 -1.28 10.98
CA ARG A 61 4.96 -1.62 10.54
C ARG A 61 4.67 -1.03 9.17
N LEU A 62 3.69 -1.58 8.47
CA LEU A 62 3.16 -0.97 7.26
C LEU A 62 1.89 -0.18 7.59
N GLN A 63 1.83 1.06 7.12
CA GLN A 63 0.64 1.91 7.22
C GLN A 63 -0.38 1.52 6.14
N ASP A 64 0.09 1.31 4.91
CA ASP A 64 -0.70 0.86 3.77
C ASP A 64 0.14 0.16 2.70
N VAL A 65 -0.57 -0.41 1.71
CA VAL A 65 0.01 -0.81 0.43
C VAL A 65 -0.49 0.10 -0.68
N MET A 66 0.46 0.61 -1.44
CA MET A 66 0.28 1.51 -2.57
C MET A 66 0.59 0.77 -3.87
N VAL A 67 -0.02 1.07 -5.01
CA VAL A 67 -1.12 2.01 -5.23
C VAL A 67 -2.14 1.38 -6.16
N LEU A 68 -3.41 1.44 -5.75
CA LEU A 68 -4.55 1.02 -6.56
C LEU A 68 -4.96 2.20 -7.46
N ARG A 69 -4.19 2.40 -8.52
CA ARG A 69 -4.33 3.50 -9.50
C ARG A 69 -5.63 3.40 -10.28
N ASP A 70 -6.25 4.56 -10.51
CA ASP A 70 -7.48 4.73 -11.28
C ASP A 70 -8.60 3.76 -10.85
N PHE A 71 -8.59 3.51 -9.53
CA PHE A 71 -9.60 2.86 -8.70
C PHE A 71 -10.98 3.49 -8.81
N VAL A 72 -11.08 4.55 -8.01
CA VAL A 72 -12.28 5.31 -7.75
C VAL A 72 -12.61 6.15 -8.97
N GLY A 73 -13.84 6.05 -9.48
CA GLY A 73 -14.26 6.77 -10.69
C GLY A 73 -13.89 6.08 -12.00
N ALA A 74 -13.42 4.82 -11.96
CA ALA A 74 -13.12 4.07 -13.17
C ALA A 74 -14.35 3.99 -14.11
N PRO A 75 -14.18 4.22 -15.42
CA PRO A 75 -15.27 4.07 -16.40
C PRO A 75 -15.74 2.61 -16.44
N SER A 76 -17.00 2.41 -16.82
CA SER A 76 -17.68 1.09 -16.79
C SER A 76 -16.91 -0.02 -17.51
N HIS A 77 -16.23 0.31 -18.61
CA HIS A 77 -15.45 -0.64 -19.40
C HIS A 77 -14.20 -1.17 -18.67
N LEU A 78 -13.77 -0.55 -17.58
CA LEU A 78 -12.63 -0.99 -16.76
C LEU A 78 -13.06 -1.66 -15.44
N HIS A 79 -14.35 -1.71 -15.11
CA HIS A 79 -14.82 -2.17 -13.80
C HIS A 79 -14.35 -3.58 -13.44
N GLU A 80 -14.43 -4.52 -14.38
CA GLU A 80 -14.02 -5.91 -14.14
C GLU A 80 -12.50 -6.04 -13.90
N GLU A 81 -11.70 -5.34 -14.71
CA GLU A 81 -10.25 -5.30 -14.53
C GLU A 81 -9.87 -4.69 -13.18
N LYS A 82 -10.50 -3.56 -12.82
CA LYS A 82 -10.25 -2.84 -11.57
C LYS A 82 -10.68 -3.64 -10.35
N ARG A 83 -11.82 -4.35 -10.40
CA ARG A 83 -12.21 -5.31 -9.35
C ARG A 83 -11.18 -6.41 -9.18
N SER A 84 -10.71 -6.99 -10.29
CA SER A 84 -9.69 -8.05 -10.27
C SER A 84 -8.36 -7.55 -9.69
N GLN A 85 -7.98 -6.31 -10.00
CA GLN A 85 -6.80 -5.66 -9.44
C GLN A 85 -6.94 -5.41 -7.94
N ALA A 86 -8.09 -4.89 -7.50
CA ALA A 86 -8.36 -4.66 -6.09
C ALA A 86 -8.33 -5.95 -5.28
N ALA A 87 -8.93 -7.04 -5.79
CA ALA A 87 -8.87 -8.36 -5.15
C ALA A 87 -7.41 -8.82 -4.92
N ARG A 88 -6.57 -8.74 -5.95
CA ARG A 88 -5.13 -9.10 -5.83
C ARG A 88 -4.38 -8.21 -4.83
N MET A 89 -4.72 -6.91 -4.77
CA MET A 89 -4.10 -6.00 -3.81
C MET A 89 -4.59 -6.26 -2.37
N LEU A 90 -5.85 -6.65 -2.18
CA LEU A 90 -6.38 -7.08 -0.88
C LEU A 90 -5.70 -8.37 -0.41
N ASP A 91 -5.52 -9.36 -1.29
CA ASP A 91 -4.76 -10.59 -0.98
C ASP A 91 -3.31 -10.26 -0.56
N LEU A 92 -2.68 -9.34 -1.28
CA LEU A 92 -1.35 -8.84 -0.96
C LEU A 92 -1.30 -8.17 0.43
N ALA A 93 -2.26 -7.28 0.71
CA ALA A 93 -2.37 -6.59 1.99
C ALA A 93 -2.49 -7.59 3.16
N VAL A 94 -3.35 -8.61 3.02
CA VAL A 94 -3.50 -9.70 4.00
C VAL A 94 -2.18 -10.43 4.20
N ALA A 95 -1.49 -10.79 3.10
CA ALA A 95 -0.26 -11.58 3.19
C ALA A 95 0.88 -10.85 3.93
N ILE A 96 0.96 -9.52 3.77
CA ILE A 96 1.98 -8.69 4.43
C ILE A 96 1.48 -7.97 5.70
N ARG A 97 0.25 -8.28 6.14
CA ARG A 97 -0.42 -7.75 7.34
C ARG A 97 -0.55 -6.22 7.37
N THR A 98 -1.11 -5.66 6.32
CA THR A 98 -1.71 -4.32 6.37
C THR A 98 -3.22 -4.43 6.18
N ASP A 99 -3.95 -3.50 6.80
CA ASP A 99 -5.40 -3.41 6.72
C ASP A 99 -5.85 -2.29 5.75
N THR A 100 -4.90 -1.56 5.16
CA THR A 100 -5.17 -0.36 4.36
C THR A 100 -4.57 -0.48 2.96
N LEU A 101 -5.33 -0.06 1.96
CA LEU A 101 -4.87 0.14 0.59
C LEU A 101 -5.00 1.62 0.21
N GLN A 102 -4.00 2.15 -0.48
CA GLN A 102 -4.08 3.50 -1.02
C GLN A 102 -4.65 3.49 -2.44
N SER A 103 -5.81 4.13 -2.63
CA SER A 103 -6.39 4.39 -3.95
C SER A 103 -6.54 5.90 -4.16
N PRO A 104 -5.61 6.56 -4.88
CA PRO A 104 -5.71 7.97 -5.19
C PRO A 104 -6.85 8.22 -6.18
N ALA A 105 -7.28 9.48 -6.27
CA ALA A 105 -8.23 9.91 -7.29
C ALA A 105 -7.74 9.51 -8.69
N THR A 106 -8.68 9.06 -9.54
CA THR A 106 -8.39 8.71 -10.93
C THR A 106 -7.90 9.92 -11.72
N THR A 107 -7.01 9.64 -12.66
CA THR A 107 -6.50 10.63 -13.63
C THR A 107 -7.01 10.38 -15.05
N LEU A 108 -7.87 9.38 -15.23
CA LEU A 108 -8.51 9.08 -16.51
C LEU A 108 -9.41 10.23 -16.95
N SER A 109 -9.29 10.61 -18.22
CA SER A 109 -10.08 11.71 -18.81
C SER A 109 -11.57 11.39 -18.92
N ASP A 110 -11.92 10.10 -18.97
CA ASP A 110 -13.27 9.59 -19.02
C ASP A 110 -13.76 9.06 -17.65
N CYS A 111 -13.18 9.57 -16.56
CA CYS A 111 -13.66 9.34 -15.20
C CYS A 111 -15.18 9.50 -15.10
N ASP A 112 -15.84 8.51 -14.51
CA ASP A 112 -17.26 8.63 -14.15
C ASP A 112 -17.39 8.96 -12.65
N PRO A 113 -17.52 10.25 -12.28
CA PRO A 113 -17.61 10.63 -10.87
C PRO A 113 -18.86 10.07 -10.18
N ARG A 114 -19.91 9.73 -10.94
CA ARG A 114 -21.17 9.20 -10.40
C ARG A 114 -21.07 7.73 -9.99
N SER A 115 -20.07 7.01 -10.50
CA SER A 115 -19.76 5.64 -10.06
C SER A 115 -19.34 5.57 -8.58
N THR A 116 -18.99 6.71 -7.96
CA THR A 116 -18.56 6.79 -6.55
C THR A 116 -19.71 7.05 -5.57
N THR A 117 -20.90 7.43 -6.06
CA THR A 117 -21.99 7.96 -5.23
C THR A 117 -23.09 6.92 -4.93
N THR A 118 -23.00 5.71 -5.46
CA THR A 118 -24.07 4.70 -5.33
C THR A 118 -23.60 3.49 -4.52
N PHE A 119 -23.58 3.63 -3.20
CA PHE A 119 -23.77 2.47 -2.32
C PHE A 119 -25.29 2.27 -2.18
N ALA A 120 -25.92 1.66 -3.17
CA ALA A 120 -27.27 1.14 -2.99
C ALA A 120 -27.14 -0.12 -2.12
N GLY A 121 -27.65 -0.03 -0.89
CA GLY A 121 -27.78 -1.15 0.03
C GLY A 121 -28.76 -2.21 -0.45
#